data_AF-A0A925CSN4-F1
#
_entry.id   AF-A0A925CSN4-F1
#
_cell.length_a   1.000
_cell.length_b   1.000
_cell.length_c   1.000
_cell.angle_alpha   90.00
_cell.angle_beta   90.00
_cell.angle_gamma   90.00
#
_symmetry.space_group_name_H-M   'P 1'
#
loop_
_entity.id
_entity.type
_entity.pdbx_description
1 polymer ?
#
loop_
_entity_poly.entity_id
_entity_poly.type
_entity_poly.pdbx_seq_one_letter_code
_entity_poly.pdbx_strand_id
1 'polypeptide(L)' 'GGLALARGRRVMLDLDEDNFAGDGAWIFASVLERFLALYASLNSFTQLTVNTRQRRRPLGDWLPRAGCRALG' A
#
# COMPACT_ATOMS: atom_id res chain seq x y z
N GLY A 1 4.84 -19.99 24.22
CA GLY A 1 5.24 -19.15 23.08
C GLY A 1 4.04 -19.01 22.17
N GLY A 2 3.38 -17.85 22.18
CA GLY A 2 2.16 -17.63 21.40
C GLY A 2 2.51 -17.27 19.96
N LEU A 3 1.91 -17.97 18.99
CA LEU A 3 1.86 -17.53 17.60
C LEU A 3 1.22 -16.13 17.56
N ALA A 4 2.02 -15.10 17.31
CA ALA A 4 1.51 -13.74 17.14
C ALA A 4 0.74 -13.69 15.82
N LEU A 5 -0.59 -13.76 15.89
CA LEU A 5 -1.47 -13.67 14.74
C LEU A 5 -1.50 -12.22 14.24
N ALA A 6 -0.70 -11.90 13.22
CA ALA A 6 -0.76 -10.59 12.57
C ALA A 6 -1.97 -10.52 11.62
N ARG A 7 -2.83 -9.51 11.77
CA ARG A 7 -3.99 -9.29 10.89
C ARG A 7 -3.62 -8.33 9.76
N GLY A 8 -3.67 -8.81 8.53
CA GLY A 8 -3.40 -8.00 7.34
C GLY A 8 -4.62 -7.26 6.81
N ARG A 9 -4.41 -6.07 6.24
CA ARG A 9 -5.36 -5.39 5.37
C ARG A 9 -4.76 -5.28 3.97
N ARG A 10 -5.40 -5.93 2.99
CA ARG A 10 -5.10 -5.70 1.58
C ARG A 10 -5.96 -4.54 1.09
N VAL A 11 -5.31 -3.58 0.44
CA VAL A 11 -5.93 -2.42 -0.19
C VAL A 11 -5.69 -2.54 -1.68
N MET A 12 -6.78 -2.54 -2.45
CA MET A 12 -6.73 -2.45 -3.91
C MET A 12 -7.25 -1.09 -4.32
N LEU A 13 -6.53 -0.43 -5.21
CA LEU A 13 -6.88 0.88 -5.73
C LEU A 13 -6.89 0.83 -7.26
N ASP A 14 -7.97 1.32 -7.86
CA ASP A 14 -8.06 1.49 -9.30
C ASP A 14 -7.95 2.97 -9.62
N LEU A 15 -6.94 3.32 -10.43
CA LEU A 15 -6.69 4.67 -10.88
C LEU A 15 -6.94 4.82 -12.37
N ASP A 16 -7.13 6.06 -12.77
CA ASP A 16 -7.17 6.47 -14.17
C ASP A 16 -5.97 7.40 -14.39
N GLU A 17 -4.94 6.93 -15.09
CA GLU A 17 -3.68 7.67 -15.29
C GLU A 17 -3.91 9.00 -16.04
N ASP A 18 -5.00 9.12 -16.81
CA ASP A 18 -5.30 10.35 -17.56
C ASP A 18 -5.69 11.52 -16.65
N ASN A 19 -6.04 11.24 -15.39
CA ASN A 19 -6.27 12.26 -14.36
C ASN A 19 -5.00 12.70 -13.62
N PHE A 20 -3.83 12.17 -13.99
CA PHE A 20 -2.55 12.48 -13.38
C PHE A 20 -1.56 13.00 -14.43
N ALA A 21 -0.78 14.01 -14.07
CA ALA A 21 0.28 14.51 -14.94
C ALA A 21 1.52 13.60 -14.86
N GLY A 22 1.96 13.07 -16.02
CA GLY A 22 3.17 12.25 -16.12
C GLY A 22 3.16 11.07 -15.13
N ASP A 23 4.22 10.94 -14.33
CA ASP A 23 4.36 9.87 -13.32
C ASP A 23 3.55 10.13 -12.02
N GLY A 24 2.63 11.10 -12.02
CA GLY A 24 1.87 11.50 -10.84
C GLY A 24 1.09 10.37 -10.17
N ALA A 25 0.54 9.43 -10.95
CA ALA A 25 -0.18 8.28 -10.42
C ALA A 25 0.74 7.34 -9.60
N TRP A 26 1.98 7.15 -10.05
CA TRP A 26 2.97 6.32 -9.35
C TRP A 26 3.44 6.96 -8.05
N ILE A 27 3.70 8.27 -8.08
CA ILE A 27 4.09 9.03 -6.89
C ILE A 27 2.95 9.03 -5.86
N PHE A 28 1.73 9.30 -6.30
CA PHE A 28 0.54 9.24 -5.44
C PHE A 28 0.38 7.87 -4.79
N ALA A 29 0.48 6.79 -5.56
CA ALA A 29 0.40 5.43 -5.05
C ALA A 29 1.52 5.12 -4.03
N SER A 30 2.74 5.57 -4.30
CA SER A 30 3.90 5.38 -3.40
C SER A 30 3.73 6.12 -2.07
N VAL A 31 3.20 7.34 -2.09
CA VAL A 31 2.89 8.11 -0.87
C VAL A 31 1.75 7.46 -0.11
N LEU A 32 0.70 7.03 -0.81
CA LEU A 32 -0.45 6.37 -0.19
C LEU A 32 -0.05 5.04 0.48
N GLU A 33 0.84 4.27 -0.14
CA GLU A 33 1.39 3.05 0.45
C GLU A 33 2.05 3.32 1.80
N ARG A 34 2.91 4.35 1.86
CA ARG A 34 3.56 4.74 3.10
C ARG A 34 2.58 5.27 4.12
N PHE A 35 1.61 6.07 3.68
CA PHE A 35 0.55 6.59 4.54
C PHE A 35 -0.23 5.45 5.19
N LEU A 36 -0.72 4.48 4.40
CA LEU A 36 -1.44 3.31 4.91
C LEU A 36 -0.63 2.51 5.94
N ALA A 37 0.67 2.34 5.69
CA ALA A 37 1.57 1.66 6.62
C ALA A 37 1.72 2.38 7.97
N LEU A 38 1.57 3.71 8.02
CA LEU A 38 1.59 4.49 9.28
C LEU A 38 0.33 4.27 10.12
N TYR A 39 -0.81 3.91 9.51
CA TYR A 39 -2.06 3.58 10.23
C TYR A 39 -2.19 2.09 10.56
N ALA A 40 -1.23 1.26 10.16
CA ALA A 40 -1.19 -0.12 10.57
C ALA A 40 -0.86 -0.21 12.08
N SER A 41 -1.78 -0.77 12.87
CA SER A 41 -1.53 -1.13 14.27
C SER A 41 -0.39 -2.16 14.40
N LEU A 42 0.21 -2.28 15.59
CA LEU A 42 1.40 -3.11 15.86
C LEU A 42 1.27 -4.58 15.40
N ASN A 43 0.07 -5.15 15.48
CA ASN A 43 -0.21 -6.53 15.07
C ASN A 43 -0.87 -6.61 13.70
N SER A 44 -0.69 -5.58 12.86
CA SER A 44 -1.29 -5.53 11.53
C SER A 44 -0.30 -5.08 10.47
N PHE A 45 -0.51 -5.58 9.26
CA PHE A 45 0.22 -5.17 8.07
C PHE A 45 -0.74 -4.61 7.02
N THR A 46 -0.25 -3.73 6.18
CA THR A 46 -0.97 -3.25 4.99
C THR A 46 -0.26 -3.73 3.74
N GLN A 47 -1.01 -4.18 2.75
CA GLN A 47 -0.51 -4.49 1.41
C GLN A 47 -1.30 -3.62 0.42
N LEU A 48 -0.61 -2.86 -0.43
CA LEU A 48 -1.25 -2.04 -1.45
C LEU A 48 -0.98 -2.65 -2.83
N THR A 49 -2.02 -2.81 -3.63
CA THR A 49 -1.91 -3.07 -5.07
C THR A 49 -2.69 -1.99 -5.80
N VAL A 50 -2.07 -1.36 -6.79
CA VAL A 50 -2.69 -0.30 -7.59
C VAL A 50 -2.79 -0.76 -9.04
N ASN A 51 -4.00 -0.79 -9.58
CA ASN A 51 -4.25 -1.01 -11.00
C ASN A 51 -4.59 0.30 -11.69
N THR A 52 -4.42 0.34 -13.00
CA THR A 52 -4.85 1.47 -13.83
C THR A 52 -5.63 0.98 -15.03
N ARG A 53 -6.51 1.82 -15.57
CA ARG A 53 -7.27 1.51 -16.78
C ARG A 53 -6.37 1.38 -18.01
N GLN A 54 -5.25 2.11 -18.01
CA GLN A 54 -4.32 2.24 -19.12
C GLN A 54 -3.35 1.04 -19.22
N ARG A 55 -3.17 0.26 -18.15
CA ARG A 55 -2.20 -0.85 -18.09
C ARG A 55 -2.90 -2.18 -17.90
N ARG A 56 -2.38 -3.22 -18.55
CA ARG A 56 -2.80 -4.62 -18.31
C ARG A 56 -2.21 -5.21 -17.04
N ARG A 57 -1.11 -4.66 -16.54
CA ARG A 57 -0.47 -5.06 -15.28
C ARG A 57 -0.72 -3.97 -14.23
N PRO A 58 -0.73 -4.33 -12.93
CA PRO A 58 -0.79 -3.34 -11.88
C PRO A 58 0.26 -2.25 -12.10
N LEU A 59 -0.13 -1.00 -11.86
CA LEU A 59 0.79 0.12 -11.83
C LEU A 59 1.87 -0.14 -10.78
N GLY A 60 1.49 -0.65 -9.60
CA GLY A 60 2.41 -1.13 -8.58
C GLY A 60 1.79 -2.19 -7.66
N ASP A 61 2.62 -3.10 -7.17
CA ASP A 61 2.26 -4.11 -6.17
C ASP A 61 3.30 -4.09 -5.07
N TRP A 62 2.92 -3.56 -3.90
CA TRP A 62 3.82 -3.36 -2.78
C TRP A 62 3.73 -4.55 -1.82
N LEU A 63 4.90 -4.97 -1.34
CA LEU A 63 4.99 -6.02 -0.32
C LEU A 63 4.26 -5.59 0.97
N PRO A 64 3.72 -6.55 1.74
CA PRO A 64 3.15 -6.28 3.05
C PRO A 64 4.10 -5.47 3.94
N ARG A 65 3.66 -4.30 4.42
CA ARG A 65 4.39 -3.52 5.42
C ARG A 65 3.67 -3.58 6.76
N ALA A 66 4.41 -3.94 7.81
CA ALA A 66 3.96 -3.78 9.18
C ALA A 66 4.16 -2.33 9.64
N GLY A 67 3.30 -1.85 10.53
CA GLY A 67 3.49 -0.54 11.16
C GLY A 67 4.82 -0.51 11.92
N CYS A 68 5.71 0.43 11.59
CA CYS A 68 7.00 0.57 12.27
C CYS A 68 6.78 1.02 13.71
N ARG A 69 7.12 0.18 14.70
CA ARG A 69 7.38 0.67 16.06
C ARG A 69 8.80 1.24 16.09
N ALA A 70 8.94 2.53 16.40
CA ALA A 70 10.14 3.00 17.09
C ALA A 70 10.11 2.34 18.48
N LEU A 71 11.04 1.41 18.73
CA LEU A 71 11.27 0.88 20.07
C LEU A 71 11.90 2.01 20.89
N GLY A 72 11.05 2.79 21.55
CA GLY A 72 11.41 3.48 22.79
C GLY A 72 11.51 2.49 23.93
#